data_AF-A0A7S4K7B0-F1
#
_entry.id   AF-A0A7S4K7B0-F1
#
_cell.length_a   1.000
_cell.length_b   1.000
_cell.length_c   1.000
_cell.angle_alpha   90.00
_cell.angle_beta   90.00
_cell.angle_gamma   90.00
#
_symmetry.space_group_name_H-M   'P 1'
#
loop_
_entity.id
_entity.type
_entity.pdbx_description
1 polymer ?
#
loop_
_entity_poly.entity_id
_entity_poly.type
_entity_poly.pdbx_seq_one_letter_code
_entity_poly.pdbx_strand_id
1 'polypeptide(L)'
;DANANANAAHADASPPARPLDDSSADTLLAMLQSLPIGPSKYSHVLPDLVETSNNLASVSCDDDEATVLCSSRSSVAPALESMRERIRSVATLAGARADASDAYP
;
A
#
# COMPACT_ATOMS: atom_id res chain seq x y z
N ASP A 1 -9.71 0.01 -20.40
CA ASP A 1 -9.53 -1.45 -20.30
C ASP A 1 -9.71 -1.93 -18.88
N ALA A 2 -10.85 -2.55 -18.60
CA ALA A 2 -11.14 -3.16 -17.31
C ALA A 2 -10.44 -4.53 -17.23
N ASN A 3 -9.75 -4.78 -16.13
CA ASN A 3 -9.01 -6.02 -15.86
C ASN A 3 -9.96 -7.24 -15.88
N ALA A 4 -10.01 -7.94 -17.01
CA ALA A 4 -10.89 -9.10 -17.24
C ALA A 4 -10.48 -10.39 -16.52
N ASN A 5 -9.52 -10.33 -15.58
CA ASN A 5 -8.96 -11.50 -14.90
C ASN A 5 -9.20 -11.50 -13.37
N ALA A 6 -10.04 -10.62 -12.85
CA ALA A 6 -10.43 -10.64 -11.45
C ALA A 6 -11.37 -11.82 -11.17
N ASN A 7 -10.80 -12.98 -10.86
CA ASN A 7 -11.56 -14.14 -10.45
C ASN A 7 -11.80 -14.05 -8.93
N ALA A 8 -13.00 -13.63 -8.51
CA ALA A 8 -13.41 -13.69 -7.12
C ALA A 8 -13.75 -15.15 -6.76
N ALA A 9 -12.74 -16.00 -6.72
CA ALA A 9 -12.88 -17.37 -6.29
C ALA A 9 -13.11 -17.38 -4.77
N HIS A 10 -14.35 -17.53 -4.34
CA HIS A 10 -14.65 -17.92 -2.97
C HIS A 10 -14.32 -19.41 -2.84
N ALA A 11 -13.11 -19.72 -2.39
CA ALA A 11 -12.81 -21.05 -1.91
C ALA A 11 -13.57 -21.26 -0.60
N ASP A 12 -14.35 -22.33 -0.52
CA ASP A 12 -15.05 -22.74 0.70
C ASP A 12 -14.01 -23.31 1.67
N ALA A 13 -13.28 -22.41 2.32
CA ALA A 13 -12.21 -22.74 3.26
C ALA A 13 -12.77 -22.73 4.68
N SER A 14 -12.37 -23.72 5.49
CA SER A 14 -12.67 -23.68 6.93
C SER A 14 -12.03 -22.42 7.54
N PRO A 15 -12.73 -21.76 8.49
CA PRO A 15 -12.21 -20.54 9.10
C PRO A 15 -10.86 -20.80 9.77
N PRO A 16 -9.92 -19.83 9.73
CA PRO A 16 -8.63 -19.98 10.38
C PRO A 16 -8.81 -20.16 11.89
N ALA A 17 -7.89 -20.87 12.53
CA ALA A 17 -7.94 -21.11 13.97
C ALA A 17 -7.85 -19.81 14.81
N ARG A 18 -7.20 -18.79 14.25
CA ARG A 18 -7.02 -17.46 14.84
C ARG A 18 -7.28 -16.41 13.77
N PRO A 19 -8.54 -15.99 13.54
CA PRO A 19 -8.82 -14.84 12.69
C PRO A 19 -8.36 -13.55 13.37
N LEU A 20 -8.19 -12.48 12.58
CA LEU A 20 -8.13 -11.13 13.13
C LEU A 20 -9.42 -10.82 13.91
N ASP A 21 -9.30 -10.12 15.03
CA ASP A 21 -10.46 -9.53 15.67
C ASP A 21 -11.05 -8.41 14.81
N ASP A 22 -12.33 -8.09 15.03
CA ASP A 22 -13.07 -7.11 14.23
C ASP A 22 -12.39 -5.75 14.19
N SER A 23 -11.83 -5.28 15.31
CA SER A 23 -11.16 -3.98 15.39
C SER A 23 -9.86 -3.97 14.58
N SER A 24 -9.07 -5.04 14.65
CA SER A 24 -7.84 -5.20 13.87
C SER A 24 -8.13 -5.31 12.38
N ALA A 25 -9.16 -6.07 11.99
CA ALA A 25 -9.61 -6.20 10.61
C ALA A 25 -10.09 -4.87 10.03
N ASP A 26 -10.93 -4.13 10.75
CA ASP A 26 -11.44 -2.81 10.33
C ASP A 26 -10.30 -1.80 10.20
N THR A 27 -9.37 -1.78 11.16
CA THR A 27 -8.21 -0.88 11.15
C THR A 27 -7.31 -1.16 9.95
N LEU A 28 -6.98 -2.43 9.71
CA LEU A 28 -6.17 -2.84 8.56
C LEU A 28 -6.86 -2.48 7.25
N LEU A 29 -8.15 -2.76 7.12
CA LEU A 29 -8.90 -2.44 5.91
C LEU A 29 -8.97 -0.93 5.64
N ALA A 30 -9.24 -0.13 6.67
CA ALA A 30 -9.27 1.33 6.58
C ALA A 30 -7.90 1.90 6.20
N MET A 31 -6.82 1.35 6.78
CA MET A 31 -5.44 1.72 6.44
C MET A 31 -5.17 1.42 4.96
N LEU A 32 -5.44 0.18 4.49
CA LEU A 32 -5.20 -0.24 3.12
C LEU A 32 -5.97 0.61 2.11
N GLN A 33 -7.22 0.96 2.40
CA GLN A 33 -8.05 1.84 1.56
C GLN A 33 -7.55 3.29 1.53
N SER A 34 -6.82 3.73 2.56
CA SER A 34 -6.30 5.09 2.68
C SER A 34 -4.92 5.28 2.05
N LEU A 35 -4.21 4.19 1.71
CA LEU A 35 -2.88 4.26 1.12
C LEU A 35 -2.94 4.85 -0.31
N PRO A 36 -2.07 5.81 -0.65
CA PRO A 36 -1.98 6.31 -2.01
C PRO A 36 -1.38 5.23 -2.92
N ILE A 37 -2.13 4.73 -3.89
CA ILE A 37 -1.71 3.66 -4.82
C ILE A 37 -1.89 4.09 -6.28
N GLY A 38 -1.01 3.61 -7.15
CA GLY A 38 -0.98 3.93 -8.58
C GLY A 38 -0.15 5.17 -8.93
N PRO A 39 -0.26 5.65 -10.18
CA PRO A 39 0.36 6.90 -10.64
C PRO A 39 -0.23 8.10 -9.91
N SER A 40 0.61 8.92 -9.27
CA SER A 40 0.17 10.15 -8.60
C SER A 40 0.50 11.40 -9.39
N LYS A 41 1.49 11.33 -10.28
CA LYS A 41 1.92 12.45 -11.14
C LYS A 41 2.58 11.92 -12.41
N TYR A 42 2.26 12.56 -13.54
CA TYR A 42 2.92 12.37 -14.82
C TYR A 42 3.96 13.47 -15.05
N SER A 43 4.97 13.19 -15.89
CA SER A 43 6.00 14.16 -16.21
C SER A 43 5.43 15.34 -16.99
N HIS A 44 5.85 16.55 -16.62
CA HIS A 44 5.50 17.78 -17.35
C HIS A 44 6.18 17.87 -18.73
N VAL A 45 7.29 17.14 -18.92
CA VAL A 45 8.07 17.13 -20.16
C VAL A 45 7.61 16.01 -21.08
N LEU A 46 7.25 14.85 -20.51
CA LEU A 46 6.80 13.66 -21.23
C LEU A 46 5.42 13.23 -20.71
N PRO A 47 4.31 13.71 -21.29
CA PRO A 47 2.96 13.54 -20.74
C PRO A 47 2.53 12.10 -20.43
N ASP A 48 3.06 11.12 -21.16
CA ASP A 48 2.72 9.70 -20.98
C ASP A 48 3.63 8.95 -20.00
N LEU A 49 4.66 9.64 -19.46
CA LEU A 49 5.59 9.05 -18.51
C LEU A 49 5.15 9.32 -17.08
N VAL A 50 4.93 8.26 -16.29
CA VAL A 50 4.67 8.37 -14.86
C VAL A 50 5.93 8.89 -14.16
N GLU A 51 5.80 10.03 -13.47
CA GLU A 51 6.89 10.67 -12.73
C GLU A 51 6.96 10.16 -11.30
N THR A 52 5.81 10.03 -10.63
CA THR A 52 5.67 9.54 -9.25
C THR A 52 4.54 8.54 -9.15
N SER A 53 4.78 7.43 -8.44
CA SER A 53 3.80 6.38 -8.21
C SER A 53 4.07 5.63 -6.91
N ASN A 54 3.08 4.92 -6.42
CA ASN A 54 3.25 3.94 -5.34
C ASN A 54 2.51 2.64 -5.67
N ASN A 55 3.06 1.51 -5.23
CA ASN A 55 2.42 0.21 -5.33
C ASN A 55 2.25 -0.42 -3.96
N LEU A 56 1.08 -1.00 -3.68
CA LEU A 56 0.90 -1.93 -2.56
C LEU A 56 1.47 -3.29 -3.00
N ALA A 57 2.71 -3.57 -2.59
CA ALA A 57 3.49 -4.70 -3.10
C ALA A 57 3.07 -6.03 -2.46
N SER A 58 2.81 -6.01 -1.16
CA SER A 58 2.32 -7.18 -0.44
C SER A 58 1.60 -6.78 0.84
N VAL A 59 0.67 -7.64 1.25
CA VAL A 59 0.07 -7.65 2.58
C VAL A 59 0.24 -9.07 3.11
N SER A 60 0.79 -9.21 4.31
CA SER A 60 0.91 -10.49 4.99
C SER A 60 0.46 -10.33 6.43
N CYS A 61 -0.24 -11.33 6.95
CA CYS A 61 -0.57 -11.42 8.36
C CYS A 61 0.12 -12.66 8.91
N ASP A 62 0.84 -12.50 10.02
CA ASP A 62 1.32 -13.61 10.83
C ASP A 62 0.50 -13.69 12.13
N ASP A 63 1.03 -14.37 13.14
CA ASP A 63 0.30 -14.64 14.38
C ASP A 63 0.03 -13.38 15.21
N ASP A 64 0.88 -12.35 15.10
CA ASP A 64 0.88 -11.20 15.99
C ASP A 64 0.81 -9.86 15.24
N GLU A 65 1.20 -9.80 13.96
CA GLU A 65 1.21 -8.55 13.19
C GLU A 65 0.79 -8.69 11.72
N ALA A 66 0.29 -7.58 11.18
CA ALA A 66 0.07 -7.40 9.75
C ALA A 66 1.17 -6.50 9.18
N THR A 67 1.89 -7.02 8.19
CA THR A 67 2.93 -6.28 7.47
C THR A 67 2.41 -5.83 6.11
N VAL A 68 2.54 -4.53 5.86
CA VAL A 68 2.14 -3.89 4.60
C VAL A 68 3.38 -3.31 3.91
N LEU A 69 3.73 -3.84 2.74
CA LEU A 69 4.86 -3.36 1.96
C LEU A 69 4.40 -2.45 0.83
N CYS A 70 4.90 -1.22 0.82
CA CYS A 70 4.72 -0.27 -0.28
C CYS A 70 6.01 -0.10 -1.09
N SER A 71 5.87 0.03 -2.41
CA SER A 71 6.97 0.34 -3.32
C SER A 71 6.69 1.68 -4.01
N SER A 72 7.24 2.75 -3.42
CA SER A 72 7.14 4.11 -3.96
C SER A 72 8.29 4.40 -4.93
N ARG A 73 8.00 5.10 -6.02
CA ARG A 73 8.97 5.52 -7.03
C ARG A 73 8.72 6.96 -7.43
N SER A 74 9.79 7.73 -7.59
CA SER A 74 9.73 9.04 -8.25
C SER A 74 11.04 9.31 -9.00
N SER A 75 10.96 10.06 -10.10
CA SER A 75 12.15 10.67 -10.72
C SER A 75 12.57 12.00 -10.05
N VAL A 76 11.81 12.44 -9.04
CA VAL A 76 12.06 13.67 -8.27
C VAL A 76 12.14 13.32 -6.79
N ALA A 77 13.33 13.37 -6.19
CA ALA A 77 13.55 12.93 -4.81
C ALA A 77 12.61 13.58 -3.76
N PRO A 78 12.34 14.90 -3.79
CA PRO A 78 11.34 15.50 -2.90
C PRO A 78 9.92 14.94 -3.06
N ALA A 79 9.55 14.53 -4.28
CA ALA A 79 8.24 13.94 -4.53
C ALA A 79 8.17 12.48 -4.03
N LEU A 80 9.28 11.73 -4.11
CA LEU A 80 9.39 10.42 -3.46
C LEU A 80 9.20 10.55 -1.94
N GLU A 81 9.87 11.53 -1.32
CA GLU A 81 9.78 11.70 0.13
C GLU A 81 8.38 12.15 0.56
N SER A 82 7.75 13.07 -0.18
CA SER A 82 6.36 13.45 0.07
C SER A 82 5.40 12.25 -0.05
N MET A 83 5.62 11.33 -1.00
CA MET A 83 4.84 10.09 -1.08
C MET A 83 5.06 9.20 0.16
N ARG A 84 6.31 9.05 0.60
CA ARG A 84 6.67 8.27 1.80
C ARG A 84 6.05 8.88 3.07
N GLU A 85 6.03 10.20 3.19
CA GLU A 85 5.40 10.92 4.30
C GLU A 85 3.89 10.68 4.37
N ARG A 86 3.21 10.66 3.22
CA ARG A 86 1.78 10.31 3.16
C ARG A 86 1.52 8.90 3.65
N ILE A 87 2.34 7.94 3.23
CA ILE A 87 2.26 6.54 3.69
C ILE A 87 2.51 6.47 5.21
N ARG A 88 3.55 7.12 5.71
CA ARG A 88 3.86 7.20 7.15
C ARG A 88 2.72 7.83 7.95
N SER A 89 2.06 8.84 7.40
CA SER A 89 0.92 9.50 8.04
C SER A 89 -0.28 8.58 8.14
N VAL A 90 -0.61 7.85 7.08
CA VAL A 90 -1.69 6.83 7.08
C VAL A 90 -1.39 5.72 8.08
N ALA A 91 -0.16 5.19 8.08
CA ALA A 91 0.26 4.18 9.05
C ALA A 91 0.14 4.68 10.50
N THR A 92 0.61 5.91 10.77
CA THR A 92 0.52 6.51 12.11
C THR A 92 -0.93 6.66 12.58
N LEU A 93 -1.84 7.09 11.69
CA LEU A 93 -3.27 7.21 12.01
C LEU A 93 -3.93 5.86 12.30
N ALA A 94 -3.44 4.78 11.68
CA ALA A 94 -3.87 3.41 11.95
C ALA A 94 -3.17 2.79 13.19
N GLY A 95 -2.30 3.53 13.88
CA GLY A 95 -1.51 3.00 15.00
C GLY A 95 -0.36 2.08 14.60
N ALA A 96 -0.04 1.99 13.31
CA ALA A 96 1.05 1.16 12.78
C ALA A 96 2.41 1.89 12.82
N ARG A 97 3.49 1.11 12.83
CA ARG A 97 4.85 1.61 12.62
C ARG A 97 5.18 1.59 11.12
N ALA A 98 5.93 2.59 10.65
CA ALA A 98 6.32 2.69 9.26
C ALA A 98 7.81 3.01 9.14
N ASP A 99 8.53 2.07 8.54
CA ASP A 99 9.95 2.18 8.22
C ASP A 99 10.13 2.34 6.71
N ALA A 100 11.13 3.12 6.31
CA ALA A 100 11.49 3.31 4.90
C ALA A 100 12.93 2.87 4.68
N SER A 101 13.16 2.09 3.62
CA SER A 101 14.52 1.81 3.17
C SER A 101 15.12 3.03 2.47
N ASP A 102 16.45 3.08 2.45
CA ASP A 102 17.19 4.11 1.71
C ASP A 102 16.70 4.16 0.25
N ALA A 103 16.46 5.37 -0.23
CA ALA A 103 16.18 5.57 -1.64
C ALA A 103 17.46 5.31 -2.44
N TYR A 104 17.36 4.51 -3.51
CA TYR A 104 18.40 4.49 -4.53
C TYR A 104 18.38 5.83 -5.28
N PRO A 105 19.53 6.44 -5.61
CA PRO A 105 19.59 7.73 -6.29
C PRO A 105 18.89 7.72 -7.66
#